data_AF-A0A7C5ASL1-F1
#
_entry.id   AF-A0A7C5ASL1-F1
#
_cell.length_a   1.000
_cell.length_b   1.000
_cell.length_c   1.000
_cell.angle_alpha   90.00
_cell.angle_beta   90.00
_cell.angle_gamma   90.00
#
_symmetry.space_group_name_H-M   'P 1'
#
loop_
_entity.id
_entity.type
_entity.pdbx_description
1 polymer ?
#
loop_
_entity_poly.entity_id
_entity_poly.type
_entity_poly.pdbx_seq_one_letter_code
_entity_poly.pdbx_strand_id
1 'polypeptide(L)'
;MLISEKRPGTLWGWFPWACLGGATIIGILTLYRGAFGDEADNLAVGALVREGYALYRDVFSHHFPLPYYWMAVVVAICGRSLFAARFSILLLHMGAFALPMALNRERLALGL
;
A
#
# COMPACT_ATOMS: atom_id res chain seq x y z
N MET A 1 -27.20 -7.87 -38.16
CA MET A 1 -26.10 -6.89 -38.25
C MET A 1 -25.12 -7.22 -37.12
N LEU A 2 -24.07 -7.98 -37.42
CA LEU A 2 -23.06 -8.41 -36.44
C LEU A 2 -22.12 -7.24 -36.17
N ILE A 3 -22.11 -6.72 -34.95
CA ILE A 3 -21.15 -5.70 -34.52
C ILE A 3 -19.80 -6.40 -34.40
N SER A 4 -18.91 -6.15 -35.36
CA SER A 4 -17.53 -6.60 -35.32
C SER A 4 -16.79 -5.81 -34.23
N GLU A 5 -16.50 -6.46 -33.10
CA GLU A 5 -15.56 -5.93 -32.11
C GLU A 5 -14.22 -5.70 -32.78
N LYS A 6 -13.87 -4.42 -33.00
CA LYS A 6 -12.50 -4.03 -33.36
C LYS A 6 -11.60 -4.43 -32.19
N ARG A 7 -10.85 -5.51 -32.36
CA ARG A 7 -9.79 -5.88 -31.41
C ARG A 7 -8.88 -4.66 -31.23
N PRO A 8 -8.62 -4.22 -29.99
CA PRO A 8 -7.74 -3.09 -29.75
C PRO A 8 -6.38 -3.39 -30.42
N GLY A 9 -5.86 -2.41 -31.16
CA GLY A 9 -4.56 -2.55 -31.83
C GLY A 9 -3.47 -2.93 -30.84
N THR A 10 -2.44 -3.63 -31.29
CA THR A 10 -1.33 -4.15 -30.47
C THR A 10 -0.78 -3.14 -29.47
N LEU A 11 -0.73 -1.84 -29.81
CA LEU A 11 -0.32 -0.74 -28.92
C LEU A 11 -1.19 -0.58 -27.66
N TRP A 12 -2.50 -0.78 -27.75
CA TRP A 12 -3.41 -0.72 -26.60
C TRP A 12 -3.22 -1.90 -25.64
N GLY A 13 -2.75 -3.06 -26.14
CA GLY A 13 -2.39 -4.20 -25.31
C GLY A 13 -1.15 -3.95 -24.44
N TRP A 14 -0.23 -3.09 -24.89
CA TRP A 14 0.99 -2.74 -24.15
C TRP A 14 0.79 -1.59 -23.15
N PHE A 15 -0.29 -0.83 -23.27
CA PHE A 15 -0.55 0.34 -22.43
C PHE A 15 -0.57 0.01 -20.92
N PRO A 16 -1.26 -1.05 -20.43
CA PRO A 16 -1.23 -1.40 -19.01
C PRO A 16 0.18 -1.76 -18.53
N TRP A 17 0.94 -2.50 -19.35
CA TRP A 17 2.33 -2.87 -19.04
C TRP A 17 3.27 -1.67 -18.99
N ALA A 18 3.08 -0.69 -19.87
CA ALA A 18 3.81 0.57 -19.84
C ALA A 18 3.50 1.38 -18.58
N CYS A 19 2.23 1.44 -18.16
CA CYS A 19 1.83 2.07 -16.91
C CYS A 19 2.43 1.37 -15.69
N LEU A 20 2.39 0.02 -15.65
CA LEU A 20 3.01 -0.80 -14.62
C LEU A 20 4.54 -0.58 -14.55
N GLY A 21 5.21 -0.58 -15.71
CA GLY A 21 6.64 -0.31 -15.81
C GLY A 21 7.00 1.09 -15.32
N GLY A 22 6.23 2.11 -15.74
CA GLY A 22 6.38 3.49 -15.28
C GLY A 22 6.19 3.64 -13.78
N ALA A 23 5.13 3.06 -13.23
CA ALA A 23 4.88 3.04 -11.78
C ALA A 23 6.01 2.35 -11.01
N THR A 24 6.55 1.25 -11.54
CA THR A 24 7.69 0.54 -10.95
C THR A 24 8.94 1.42 -10.91
N ILE A 25 9.26 2.09 -12.03
CA ILE A 25 10.41 3.00 -12.10
C ILE A 25 10.25 4.16 -11.11
N ILE A 26 9.07 4.78 -11.05
CA ILE A 26 8.77 5.84 -10.08
C ILE A 26 8.92 5.32 -8.63
N GLY A 27 8.43 4.11 -8.35
CA GLY A 27 8.58 3.45 -7.06
C GLY A 27 10.04 3.21 -6.67
N ILE A 28 10.90 2.83 -7.62
CA ILE A 28 12.34 2.66 -7.40
C ILE A 28 13.01 4.02 -7.19
N LEU A 29 12.71 5.03 -8.01
CA LEU A 29 13.32 6.36 -7.90
C LEU A 29 12.96 7.06 -6.59
N THR A 30 11.71 6.90 -6.13
CA THR A 30 11.31 7.39 -4.81
C THR A 30 12.10 6.68 -3.70
N LEU A 31 12.39 5.37 -3.84
CA LEU A 31 13.21 4.59 -2.89
C LEU A 31 14.60 5.19 -2.71
N TYR A 32 15.27 5.55 -3.80
CA TYR A 32 16.61 6.11 -3.75
C TYR A 32 16.68 7.59 -3.32
N ARG A 33 15.58 8.34 -3.50
CA ARG A 33 15.54 9.75 -3.12
C ARG A 33 15.27 9.98 -1.63
N GLY A 34 14.91 8.94 -0.88
CA GLY A 34 14.59 9.05 0.55
C GLY A 34 13.34 9.88 0.84
N ALA A 35 12.47 10.05 -0.14
CA ALA A 35 11.23 10.83 -0.03
C ALA A 35 10.12 10.00 0.64
N PHE A 36 10.33 9.65 1.91
CA PHE A 36 9.47 8.76 2.70
C PHE A 36 9.07 9.36 4.03
N GLY A 37 8.82 10.67 4.11
CA GLY A 37 8.47 11.33 5.37
C GLY A 37 7.38 10.57 6.14
N ASP A 38 6.23 10.36 5.50
CA ASP A 38 5.07 9.73 6.14
C ASP A 38 5.28 8.23 6.41
N GLU A 39 5.95 7.53 5.50
CA GLU A 39 6.19 6.09 5.63
C GLU A 39 7.28 5.79 6.69
N ALA A 40 8.32 6.61 6.73
CA ALA A 40 9.37 6.55 7.73
C ALA A 40 8.85 6.95 9.12
N ASP A 41 7.98 7.96 9.20
CA ASP A 41 7.29 8.34 10.46
C ASP A 41 6.50 7.15 11.02
N ASN A 42 5.65 6.53 10.19
CA ASN A 42 4.87 5.36 10.58
C ASN A 42 5.75 4.19 11.04
N LEU A 43 6.85 3.90 10.32
CA LEU A 43 7.76 2.82 10.67
C LEU A 43 8.56 3.11 11.96
N ALA A 44 9.03 4.34 12.13
CA ALA A 44 9.80 4.77 13.30
C ALA A 44 8.93 4.79 14.56
N VAL A 45 7.76 5.42 14.49
CA VAL A 45 6.81 5.47 15.61
C VAL A 45 6.30 4.07 15.93
N GLY A 46 5.99 3.24 14.92
CA GLY A 46 5.61 1.84 15.13
C GLY A 46 6.69 1.03 15.87
N ALA A 47 7.98 1.25 15.55
CA ALA A 47 9.08 0.62 16.26
C ALA A 47 9.20 1.09 17.72
N LEU A 48 9.02 2.38 17.99
CA LEU A 48 9.02 2.92 19.35
C LEU A 48 7.84 2.38 20.16
N VAL A 49 6.63 2.35 19.58
CA VAL A 49 5.45 1.77 20.23
C VAL A 49 5.69 0.29 20.54
N ARG A 50 6.33 -0.45 19.64
CA ARG A 50 6.72 -1.86 19.88
C ARG A 50 7.70 -2.01 21.06
N GLU A 51 8.55 -1.03 21.31
CA GLU A 51 9.48 -0.98 22.44
C GLU A 51 8.84 -0.54 23.76
N GLY A 52 7.55 -0.20 23.75
CA GLY A 52 6.78 0.18 24.94
C GLY A 52 6.60 1.69 25.12
N TYR A 53 7.01 2.51 24.15
CA TYR A 53 6.71 3.94 24.17
C TYR A 53 5.22 4.17 23.95
N ALA A 54 4.60 4.99 24.80
CA ALA A 54 3.20 5.32 24.69
C ALA A 54 2.99 6.46 23.66
N LEU A 55 2.16 6.19 22.65
CA LEU A 55 1.76 7.18 21.65
C LEU A 55 1.04 8.36 22.31
N TYR A 56 1.33 9.58 21.86
CA TYR A 56 0.86 10.87 22.38
C TYR A 56 1.33 11.25 23.79
N ARG A 57 2.05 10.37 24.49
CA ARG A 57 2.71 10.69 25.76
C ARG A 57 4.22 10.79 25.60
N ASP A 58 4.81 9.73 25.08
CA ASP A 58 6.27 9.60 24.92
C ASP A 58 6.69 9.94 23.47
N VAL A 59 5.78 9.77 22.51
CA VAL A 59 5.99 10.10 21.10
C VAL A 59 4.80 10.92 20.60
N PHE A 60 5.05 12.16 20.21
CA PHE A 60 4.02 13.05 19.69
C PHE A 60 3.73 12.75 18.21
N SER A 61 2.45 12.72 17.86
CA SER A 61 1.97 12.77 16.49
C SER A 61 0.64 13.53 16.43
N HIS A 62 0.36 14.16 15.29
CA HIS A 62 -0.92 14.80 14.99
C HIS A 62 -1.86 13.89 14.18
N HIS A 63 -1.38 12.73 13.73
CA HIS A 63 -2.15 11.78 12.93
C HIS A 63 -3.00 10.85 13.79
N PHE A 64 -4.05 10.30 13.18
CA PHE A 64 -4.86 9.22 13.75
C PHE A 64 -3.97 8.01 14.12
N PRO A 65 -4.19 7.31 15.26
CA PRO A 65 -3.20 6.38 15.80
C PRO A 65 -3.10 5.02 15.09
N LEU A 66 -4.12 4.65 14.31
CA LEU A 66 -4.22 3.32 13.69
C LEU A 66 -2.97 2.93 12.87
N PRO A 67 -2.39 3.80 12.01
CA PRO A 67 -1.19 3.45 11.24
C PRO A 67 -0.01 3.08 12.12
N TYR A 68 0.16 3.76 13.27
CA TYR A 68 1.25 3.49 14.21
C TYR A 68 1.09 2.15 14.93
N TYR A 69 -0.11 1.83 15.40
CA TYR A 69 -0.38 0.53 16.01
C TYR A 69 -0.29 -0.60 14.99
N TRP A 70 -0.76 -0.37 13.76
CA TRP A 70 -0.61 -1.33 12.68
C TRP A 70 0.88 -1.59 12.36
N MET A 71 1.69 -0.53 12.23
CA MET A 71 3.14 -0.68 12.05
C MET A 71 3.83 -1.34 13.24
N ALA A 72 3.38 -1.09 14.48
CA ALA A 72 3.93 -1.78 15.65
C ALA A 72 3.73 -3.30 15.57
N VAL A 73 2.57 -3.76 15.08
CA VAL A 73 2.30 -5.19 14.83
C VAL A 73 3.22 -5.73 13.72
N VAL A 74 3.34 -5.00 12.60
CA VAL A 74 4.21 -5.41 11.49
C VAL A 74 5.66 -5.52 11.94
N VAL A 75 6.15 -4.54 12.69
CA VAL A 75 7.50 -4.54 13.24
C VAL A 75 7.68 -5.67 14.27
N ALA A 76 6.65 -6.01 15.04
CA ALA A 76 6.71 -7.14 15.98
C ALA A 76 6.92 -8.48 15.28
N ILE A 77 6.33 -8.67 14.09
CA ILE A 77 6.34 -9.95 13.36
C ILE A 77 7.52 -10.03 12.40
N CYS A 78 7.79 -8.95 11.65
CA CYS A 78 8.73 -8.94 10.53
C CYS A 78 10.00 -8.12 10.80
N GLY A 79 10.11 -7.48 11.96
CA GLY A 79 11.17 -6.52 12.25
C GLY A 79 11.02 -5.20 11.48
N ARG A 80 12.04 -4.34 11.57
CA ARG A 80 12.05 -3.01 10.95
C ARG A 80 12.35 -3.09 9.45
N SER A 81 11.37 -3.53 8.66
CA SER A 81 11.50 -3.72 7.21
C SER A 81 10.53 -2.85 6.42
N LEU A 82 11.06 -2.01 5.55
CA LEU A 82 10.27 -1.17 4.64
C LEU A 82 9.42 -2.02 3.69
N PHE A 83 9.98 -3.14 3.21
CA PHE A 83 9.24 -4.07 2.37
C PHE A 83 8.03 -4.66 3.12
N ALA A 84 8.23 -5.11 4.37
CA ALA A 84 7.15 -5.66 5.18
C ALA A 84 6.07 -4.61 5.47
N ALA A 85 6.46 -3.37 5.76
CA ALA A 85 5.54 -2.25 5.95
C ALA A 85 4.64 -2.05 4.72
N ARG A 86 5.24 -1.89 3.53
CA ARG A 86 4.49 -1.70 2.27
C ARG A 86 3.59 -2.88 1.95
N PHE A 87 4.13 -4.09 2.07
CA PHE A 87 3.39 -5.30 1.77
C PHE A 87 2.19 -5.46 2.71
N SER A 88 2.34 -5.13 4.00
CA SER A 88 1.23 -5.16 4.95
C SER A 88 0.11 -4.18 4.60
N ILE A 89 0.47 -2.97 4.12
CA ILE A 89 -0.51 -1.95 3.70
C ILE A 89 -1.20 -2.38 2.41
N LEU A 90 -0.49 -3.02 1.49
CA LEU A 90 -1.10 -3.61 0.30
C LEU A 90 -2.14 -4.68 0.68
N LEU A 91 -1.78 -5.60 1.58
CA LEU A 91 -2.72 -6.61 2.08
C LEU A 91 -3.92 -5.98 2.80
N LEU A 92 -3.71 -4.93 3.59
CA LEU A 92 -4.78 -4.20 4.27
C LEU A 92 -5.75 -3.59 3.25
N HIS A 93 -5.23 -2.93 2.20
CA HIS A 93 -6.06 -2.40 1.12
C HIS A 93 -6.83 -3.51 0.40
N MET A 94 -6.16 -4.60 0.01
CA MET A 94 -6.81 -5.74 -0.63
C MET A 94 -7.94 -6.32 0.24
N GLY A 95 -7.70 -6.47 1.54
CA GLY A 95 -8.71 -6.91 2.50
C GLY A 95 -9.87 -5.92 2.64
N ALA A 96 -9.59 -4.63 2.68
CA ALA A 96 -10.60 -3.56 2.77
C ALA A 96 -11.53 -3.51 1.54
N PHE A 97 -11.05 -3.91 0.35
CA PHE A 97 -11.89 -4.06 -0.83
C PHE A 97 -12.57 -5.44 -0.88
N ALA A 98 -11.84 -6.52 -0.57
CA ALA A 98 -12.35 -7.88 -0.64
C ALA A 98 -13.52 -8.13 0.34
N LEU A 99 -13.46 -7.55 1.55
CA LEU A 99 -14.48 -7.76 2.57
C LEU A 99 -15.86 -7.21 2.14
N PRO A 100 -16.01 -5.93 1.73
CA PRO A 100 -17.27 -5.43 1.18
C PRO A 100 -17.75 -6.20 -0.06
N MET A 101 -16.84 -6.61 -0.95
CA MET A 101 -17.22 -7.41 -2.12
C MET A 101 -17.77 -8.78 -1.72
N ALA A 102 -17.17 -9.43 -0.72
CA ALA A 102 -17.65 -10.70 -0.20
C ALA A 102 -19.02 -10.56 0.50
N LEU A 103 -19.24 -9.47 1.24
CA LEU A 103 -20.48 -9.21 1.95
C LEU A 103 -21.63 -8.83 1.01
N ASN A 104 -21.36 -8.01 -0.01
CA ASN A 104 -22.39 -7.50 -0.93
C ASN A 104 -22.61 -8.37 -2.17
N ARG A 105 -21.75 -9.37 -2.42
CA ARG A 105 -21.69 -10.18 -3.66
C ARG A 105 -21.46 -9.38 -4.96
N GLU A 106 -21.31 -8.06 -4.85
CA GLU A 106 -20.93 -7.18 -5.92
C GLU A 106 -19.42 -7.24 -6.13
N ARG A 107 -19.00 -7.54 -7.36
CA ARG A 107 -17.58 -7.54 -7.73
C ARG A 107 -17.26 -6.19 -8.34
N LEU A 108 -16.65 -5.31 -7.57
CA LEU A 108 -15.91 -4.20 -8.16
C LEU A 108 -14.85 -4.78 -9.09
N ALA A 109 -14.88 -4.37 -10.36
CA ALA A 109 -13.76 -4.56 -11.25
C ALA A 109 -12.59 -3.73 -10.67
N LEU A 110 -11.80 -4.37 -9.82
CA LEU A 110 -10.49 -3.85 -9.42
C LEU A 110 -9.66 -3.86 -10.70
N GLY A 111 -9.67 -2.73 -11.40
CA GLY A 111 -8.86 -2.52 -12.58
C GLY A 111 -7.39 -2.63 -12.19
N LEU A 112 -6.77 -3.73 -12.60
CA LEU A 112 -5.34 -3.79 -12.90
C LEU A 112 -5.19 -3.69 -14.41
#